data_AF-A0A346NGD9-F1
#
_entry.id   AF-A0A346NGD9-F1
#
_cell.length_a   1.000
_cell.length_b   1.000
_cell.length_c   1.000
_cell.angle_alpha   90.00
_cell.angle_beta   90.00
_cell.angle_gamma   90.00
#
_symmetry.space_group_name_H-M   'P 1'
#
loop_
_entity.id
_entity.type
_entity.pdbx_description
1 polymer ?
#
loop_
_entity_poly.entity_id
_entity_poly.type
_entity_poly.pdbx_seq_one_letter_code
_entity_poly.pdbx_strand_id
1 'polypeptide(L)'
;HTSIILKHAQPHMSTDEDFKIGVERSVYEYQAIKLMMANREVLGGVDGIVSVPEGLNYDLENNALIMQDVGKMKTLLDYVTAKPPLATDIARLVGTEIGGFVARLHNIGRERRDDPEFKFFSGNIVGRTTSDQLYQTIIPNAAKYGVDDPLLPTVVKDLVDDVMHSEETLVMADLWSGNILLQLEEGNPSKLQKIYILDWELCKYGPASLDLGYFLGDCYLISRFQDEQVGTTMRQAYLQSYARTSKHSINYAKVT
;
A
#
# COMPACT_ATOMS: atom_id res chain seq x y z
N HIS A 1 19.27 -3.04 -17.78
CA HIS A 1 19.45 -2.45 -16.45
C HIS A 1 20.94 -2.41 -16.11
N THR A 2 21.44 -1.35 -15.48
CA THR A 2 22.85 -1.25 -15.01
C THR A 2 23.06 -1.86 -13.63
N SER A 3 21.98 -2.03 -12.87
CA SER A 3 21.90 -2.70 -11.58
C SER A 3 20.52 -3.35 -11.44
N ILE A 4 20.38 -4.28 -10.49
CA ILE A 4 19.15 -5.01 -10.17
C ILE A 4 19.01 -5.11 -8.64
N ILE A 5 17.78 -5.29 -8.16
CA ILE A 5 17.50 -5.60 -6.76
C ILE A 5 17.13 -7.07 -6.65
N LEU A 6 17.71 -7.76 -5.66
CA LEU A 6 17.31 -9.10 -5.24
C LEU A 6 16.65 -9.00 -3.86
N LYS A 7 15.37 -9.38 -3.78
CA LYS A 7 14.59 -9.42 -2.54
C LYS A 7 14.30 -10.87 -2.19
N HIS A 8 14.76 -11.32 -1.03
CA HIS A 8 14.65 -12.70 -0.55
C HIS A 8 13.71 -12.77 0.66
N ALA A 9 12.67 -13.61 0.60
CA ALA A 9 11.76 -13.81 1.72
C ALA A 9 12.30 -14.83 2.73
N GLN A 10 12.45 -14.40 3.99
CA GLN A 10 12.70 -15.28 5.13
C GLN A 10 11.39 -15.72 5.79
N PRO A 11 11.35 -16.85 6.53
CA PRO A 11 10.13 -17.35 7.19
C PRO A 11 9.74 -16.56 8.46
N HIS A 12 10.29 -15.35 8.61
CA HIS A 12 10.06 -14.42 9.71
C HIS A 12 10.27 -12.98 9.24
N MET A 13 9.82 -12.01 10.04
CA MET A 13 10.04 -10.59 9.79
C MET A 13 11.49 -10.23 10.09
N SER A 14 12.13 -9.41 9.24
CA SER A 14 13.55 -9.06 9.39
C SER A 14 13.88 -8.32 10.69
N THR A 15 12.89 -7.66 11.30
CA THR A 15 13.02 -6.91 12.56
C THR A 15 12.62 -7.72 13.79
N ASP A 16 11.98 -8.87 13.60
CA ASP A 16 11.49 -9.74 14.67
C ASP A 16 11.45 -11.20 14.18
N GLU A 17 12.45 -11.98 14.58
CA GLU A 17 12.54 -13.39 14.19
C GLU A 17 11.41 -14.25 14.79
N ASP A 18 10.75 -13.80 15.86
CA ASP A 18 9.63 -14.50 16.49
C ASP A 18 8.32 -14.26 15.72
N PHE A 19 8.23 -13.16 14.97
CA PHE A 19 7.12 -12.90 14.07
C PHE A 19 7.21 -13.79 12.82
N LYS A 20 6.50 -14.92 12.84
CA LYS A 20 6.49 -15.89 11.74
C LYS A 20 5.59 -15.42 10.61
N ILE A 21 6.14 -15.40 9.39
CA ILE A 21 5.43 -15.01 8.18
C ILE A 21 5.88 -15.91 7.02
N GLY A 22 4.91 -16.47 6.29
CA GLY A 22 5.16 -17.46 5.23
C GLY A 22 5.97 -16.88 4.07
N VAL A 23 6.95 -17.65 3.56
CA VAL A 23 7.84 -17.21 2.46
C VAL A 23 7.12 -17.11 1.12
N GLU A 24 6.01 -17.82 0.96
CA GLU A 24 5.15 -17.80 -0.22
C GLU A 24 4.62 -16.40 -0.55
N ARG A 25 4.67 -15.45 0.38
CA ARG A 25 4.36 -14.03 0.10
C ARG A 25 5.20 -13.43 -1.03
N SER A 26 6.43 -13.89 -1.25
CA SER A 26 7.28 -13.33 -2.31
C SER A 26 6.81 -13.70 -3.71
N VAL A 27 6.14 -14.85 -3.92
CA VAL A 27 5.53 -15.14 -5.23
C VAL A 27 4.34 -14.22 -5.48
N TYR A 28 3.57 -13.86 -4.45
CA TYR A 28 2.48 -12.89 -4.58
C TYR A 28 3.01 -11.50 -4.92
N GLU A 29 4.12 -11.07 -4.33
CA GLU A 29 4.77 -9.81 -4.71
C GLU A 29 5.17 -9.79 -6.19
N TYR A 30 5.83 -10.85 -6.66
CA TYR A 30 6.22 -10.96 -8.07
C TYR A 30 4.99 -10.91 -9.00
N GLN A 31 3.96 -11.70 -8.71
CA GLN A 31 2.75 -11.72 -9.52
C GLN A 31 2.02 -10.37 -9.48
N ALA A 32 1.98 -9.69 -8.34
CA ALA A 32 1.37 -8.37 -8.21
C ALA A 32 2.09 -7.36 -9.10
N ILE A 33 3.42 -7.33 -9.07
CA ILE A 33 4.23 -6.47 -9.93
C ILE A 33 3.95 -6.76 -11.42
N LYS A 34 3.92 -8.03 -11.82
CA LYS A 34 3.60 -8.42 -13.21
C LYS A 34 2.20 -7.97 -13.61
N LEU A 35 1.22 -8.13 -12.72
CA LEU A 35 -0.15 -7.70 -12.94
C LEU A 35 -0.24 -6.17 -13.09
N MET A 36 0.42 -5.40 -12.22
CA MET A 36 0.42 -3.94 -12.30
C MET A 36 1.06 -3.46 -13.60
N MET A 37 2.17 -4.07 -14.03
CA MET A 37 2.82 -3.76 -15.30
C MET A 37 1.95 -4.09 -16.52
N ALA A 38 1.27 -5.23 -16.51
CA ALA A 38 0.34 -5.62 -17.58
C ALA A 38 -0.88 -4.68 -17.69
N ASN A 39 -1.29 -4.06 -16.57
CA ASN A 39 -2.45 -3.18 -16.50
C ASN A 39 -2.07 -1.68 -16.37
N ARG A 40 -0.81 -1.30 -16.62
CA ARG A 40 -0.31 0.07 -16.40
C ARG A 40 -1.11 1.15 -17.13
N GLU A 41 -1.61 0.83 -18.32
CA GLU A 41 -2.42 1.76 -19.11
C GLU A 41 -3.73 2.10 -18.39
N VAL A 42 -4.39 1.09 -17.80
CA VAL A 42 -5.62 1.29 -17.03
C VAL A 42 -5.32 1.91 -15.66
N LEU A 43 -4.17 1.62 -15.07
CA LEU A 43 -3.80 2.10 -13.73
C LEU A 43 -3.28 3.54 -13.69
N GLY A 44 -2.78 4.10 -14.79
CA GLY A 44 -2.31 5.48 -14.83
C GLY A 44 -1.86 5.99 -16.19
N GLY A 45 -2.04 5.21 -17.27
CA GLY A 45 -1.40 5.44 -18.56
C GLY A 45 0.06 4.94 -18.58
N VAL A 46 0.59 4.61 -19.76
CA VAL A 46 2.00 4.17 -19.91
C VAL A 46 3.00 5.14 -19.26
N ASP A 47 2.74 6.45 -19.37
CA ASP A 47 3.58 7.52 -18.81
C ASP A 47 3.02 8.09 -17.50
N GLY A 48 2.14 7.34 -16.81
CA GLY A 48 1.55 7.75 -15.54
C GLY A 48 2.58 8.02 -14.46
N ILE A 49 2.30 8.94 -13.55
CA ILE A 49 3.23 9.30 -12.45
C ILE A 49 3.44 8.10 -11.51
N VAL A 50 2.39 7.35 -11.20
CA VAL A 50 2.47 6.15 -10.34
C VAL A 50 2.88 4.92 -11.15
N SER A 51 3.84 4.17 -10.64
CA SER A 51 4.30 2.90 -11.20
C SER A 51 4.70 1.91 -10.10
N VAL A 52 5.00 0.69 -10.49
CA VAL A 52 5.78 -0.27 -9.70
C VAL A 52 7.12 -0.53 -10.40
N PRO A 53 8.14 -1.06 -9.70
CA PRO A 53 9.35 -1.57 -10.35
C PRO A 53 9.03 -2.72 -11.29
N GLU A 54 9.81 -2.92 -12.35
CA GLU A 54 9.65 -4.11 -13.21
C GLU A 54 10.11 -5.40 -12.50
N GLY A 55 9.26 -6.43 -12.50
CA GLY A 55 9.61 -7.77 -12.04
C GLY A 55 10.35 -8.55 -13.14
N LEU A 56 11.67 -8.71 -12.98
CA LEU A 56 12.56 -9.27 -14.00
C LEU A 56 12.57 -10.80 -13.98
N ASN A 57 12.61 -11.40 -12.79
CA ASN A 57 12.57 -12.84 -12.62
C ASN A 57 12.12 -13.21 -11.20
N TYR A 58 11.66 -14.45 -11.02
CA TYR A 58 11.38 -15.03 -9.72
C TYR A 58 12.01 -16.42 -9.59
N ASP A 59 12.84 -16.59 -8.58
CA ASP A 59 13.43 -17.87 -8.22
C ASP A 59 12.53 -18.55 -7.18
N LEU A 60 11.79 -19.56 -7.64
CA LEU A 60 10.86 -20.32 -6.82
C LEU A 60 11.57 -21.16 -5.75
N GLU A 61 12.76 -21.69 -6.03
CA GLU A 61 13.48 -22.56 -5.09
C GLU A 61 13.98 -21.74 -3.89
N ASN A 62 14.43 -20.51 -4.16
CA ASN A 62 14.99 -19.63 -3.13
C ASN A 62 14.00 -18.56 -2.63
N ASN A 63 12.75 -18.55 -3.08
CA ASN A 63 11.76 -17.50 -2.75
C ASN A 63 12.29 -16.07 -2.97
N ALA A 64 13.03 -15.88 -4.07
CA ALA A 64 13.75 -14.64 -4.35
C ALA A 64 13.20 -13.93 -5.60
N LEU A 65 12.79 -12.68 -5.40
CA LEU A 65 12.37 -11.76 -6.45
C LEU A 65 13.59 -10.99 -6.97
N ILE A 66 13.80 -11.02 -8.29
CA ILE A 66 14.73 -10.15 -9.00
C ILE A 66 13.92 -9.07 -9.70
N MET A 67 14.17 -7.81 -9.37
CA MET A 67 13.40 -6.68 -9.88
C MET A 67 14.29 -5.51 -10.28
N GLN A 68 13.70 -4.57 -11.02
CA GLN A 68 14.33 -3.33 -11.45
C GLN A 68 14.84 -2.54 -10.23
N ASP A 69 16.10 -2.15 -10.29
CA ASP A 69 16.62 -1.06 -9.48
C ASP A 69 16.14 0.27 -10.09
N VAL A 70 15.26 0.97 -9.36
CA VAL A 70 14.73 2.28 -9.75
C VAL A 70 15.69 3.42 -9.40
N GLY A 71 16.87 3.11 -8.85
CA GLY A 71 17.89 4.07 -8.46
C GLY A 71 17.74 4.54 -7.01
N LYS A 72 18.61 5.48 -6.63
CA LYS A 72 18.63 6.05 -5.28
C LYS A 72 17.51 7.07 -5.13
N MET A 73 16.39 6.63 -4.57
CA MET A 73 15.24 7.47 -4.24
C MET A 73 14.97 7.46 -2.73
N LYS A 74 14.29 8.50 -2.26
CA LYS A 74 13.83 8.58 -0.87
C LYS A 74 12.38 8.15 -0.79
N THR A 75 12.00 7.57 0.35
CA THR A 75 10.62 7.24 0.64
C THR A 75 9.80 8.49 0.92
N LEU A 76 8.48 8.41 0.77
CA LEU A 76 7.58 9.47 1.21
C LEU A 76 7.77 9.73 2.71
N LEU A 77 8.01 8.68 3.51
CA LEU A 77 8.32 8.81 4.93
C LEU A 77 9.55 9.70 5.17
N ASP A 78 10.63 9.48 4.41
CA ASP A 78 11.84 10.31 4.51
C ASP A 78 11.52 11.78 4.21
N TYR A 79 10.67 12.06 3.23
CA TYR A 79 10.30 13.42 2.85
C TYR A 79 9.39 14.12 3.86
N VAL A 80 8.41 13.42 4.43
CA VAL A 80 7.47 14.01 5.39
C VAL A 80 8.07 14.20 6.78
N THR A 81 9.13 13.45 7.11
CA THR A 81 9.88 13.61 8.37
C THR A 81 11.08 14.57 8.25
N ALA A 82 11.49 14.91 7.02
CA ALA A 82 12.60 15.83 6.78
C ALA A 82 12.33 17.26 7.28
N LYS A 83 13.44 18.00 7.46
CA LYS A 83 13.43 19.45 7.73
C LYS A 83 14.31 20.15 6.68
N PRO A 84 13.79 21.10 5.87
CA PRO A 84 12.39 21.55 5.83
C PRO A 84 11.41 20.44 5.38
N PRO A 85 10.12 20.55 5.74
CA PRO A 85 9.12 19.55 5.38
C PRO A 85 8.86 19.51 3.88
N LEU A 86 8.24 18.42 3.43
CA LEU A 86 7.75 18.27 2.06
C LEU A 86 6.86 19.46 1.66
N ALA A 87 7.06 20.02 0.46
CA ALA A 87 6.22 21.10 -0.02
C ALA A 87 4.74 20.66 -0.11
N THR A 88 3.83 21.51 0.35
CA THR A 88 2.39 21.21 0.40
C THR A 88 1.80 20.89 -0.98
N ASP A 89 2.30 21.52 -2.05
CA ASP A 89 1.85 21.21 -3.41
C ASP A 89 2.29 19.82 -3.88
N ILE A 90 3.47 19.36 -3.47
CA ILE A 90 3.91 17.99 -3.70
C ILE A 90 3.04 17.02 -2.89
N ALA A 91 2.75 17.34 -1.63
CA ALA A 91 1.86 16.52 -0.81
C ALA A 91 0.46 16.37 -1.44
N ARG A 92 -0.08 17.46 -2.02
CA ARG A 92 -1.34 17.45 -2.77
C ARG A 92 -1.26 16.55 -4.00
N LEU A 93 -0.17 16.65 -4.76
CA LEU A 93 0.04 15.85 -5.97
C LEU A 93 0.20 14.37 -5.62
N VAL A 94 1.01 14.03 -4.62
CA VAL A 94 1.16 12.65 -4.11
C VAL A 94 -0.18 12.06 -3.71
N GLY A 95 -0.97 12.78 -2.89
CA GLY A 95 -2.30 12.33 -2.51
C GLY A 95 -3.20 12.09 -3.73
N THR A 96 -3.21 13.04 -4.68
CA THR A 96 -4.02 12.95 -5.90
C THR A 96 -3.66 11.72 -6.75
N GLU A 97 -2.37 11.51 -7.01
CA GLU A 97 -1.88 10.45 -7.87
C GLU A 97 -2.11 9.06 -7.25
N ILE A 98 -1.80 8.89 -5.96
CA ILE A 98 -2.01 7.63 -5.25
C ILE A 98 -3.51 7.33 -5.13
N GLY A 99 -4.34 8.31 -4.74
CA GLY A 99 -5.79 8.11 -4.62
C GLY A 99 -6.44 7.69 -5.94
N GLY A 100 -5.99 8.26 -7.05
CA GLY A 100 -6.44 7.87 -8.39
C GLY A 100 -5.98 6.47 -8.78
N PHE A 101 -4.71 6.13 -8.50
CA PHE A 101 -4.15 4.80 -8.78
C PHE A 101 -4.89 3.70 -7.99
N VAL A 102 -5.07 3.87 -6.68
CA VAL A 102 -5.75 2.90 -5.82
C VAL A 102 -7.21 2.72 -6.26
N ALA A 103 -7.91 3.81 -6.60
CA ALA A 103 -9.28 3.70 -7.13
C ALA A 103 -9.34 2.88 -8.43
N ARG A 104 -8.35 3.02 -9.32
CA ARG A 104 -8.29 2.24 -10.57
C ARG A 104 -7.92 0.78 -10.31
N LEU A 105 -6.98 0.51 -9.39
CA LEU A 105 -6.66 -0.84 -8.91
C LEU A 105 -7.91 -1.54 -8.39
N HIS A 106 -8.65 -0.85 -7.54
CA HIS A 106 -9.91 -1.31 -6.98
C HIS A 106 -10.96 -1.57 -8.08
N ASN A 107 -11.13 -0.65 -9.03
CA ASN A 107 -12.06 -0.85 -10.14
C ASN A 107 -11.71 -2.12 -10.96
N ILE A 108 -10.45 -2.26 -11.39
CA ILE A 108 -10.04 -3.42 -12.19
C ILE A 108 -10.10 -4.72 -11.41
N GLY A 109 -9.79 -4.70 -10.11
CA GLY A 109 -9.93 -5.87 -9.24
C GLY A 109 -11.38 -6.35 -9.15
N ARG A 110 -12.36 -5.43 -9.09
CA ARG A 110 -13.78 -5.84 -9.14
C ARG A 110 -14.15 -6.38 -10.51
N GLU A 111 -13.76 -5.69 -11.57
CA GLU A 111 -14.16 -6.00 -12.95
C GLU A 111 -13.58 -7.32 -13.45
N ARG A 112 -12.37 -7.67 -13.02
CA ARG A 112 -11.59 -8.79 -13.53
C ARG A 112 -11.43 -9.91 -12.51
N ARG A 113 -12.25 -9.95 -11.46
CA ARG A 113 -12.12 -10.88 -10.34
C ARG A 113 -11.98 -12.35 -10.74
N ASP A 114 -12.76 -12.77 -11.72
CA ASP A 114 -12.80 -14.17 -12.16
C ASP A 114 -11.70 -14.52 -13.18
N ASP A 115 -10.94 -13.53 -13.67
CA ASP A 115 -9.78 -13.76 -14.54
C ASP A 115 -8.69 -14.51 -13.76
N PRO A 116 -8.03 -15.54 -14.35
CA PRO A 116 -7.06 -16.37 -13.63
C PRO A 116 -5.94 -15.58 -12.95
N GLU A 117 -5.39 -14.55 -13.61
CA GLU A 117 -4.32 -13.73 -13.04
C GLU A 117 -4.77 -12.88 -11.83
N PHE A 118 -6.05 -12.53 -11.74
CA PHE A 118 -6.62 -11.82 -10.61
C PHE A 118 -7.03 -12.80 -9.51
N LYS A 119 -7.76 -13.85 -9.86
CA LYS A 119 -8.25 -14.87 -8.92
C LYS A 119 -7.12 -15.52 -8.11
N PHE A 120 -5.91 -15.56 -8.65
CA PHE A 120 -4.70 -15.97 -7.95
C PHE A 120 -4.55 -15.29 -6.57
N PHE A 121 -4.86 -13.99 -6.47
CA PHE A 121 -4.68 -13.19 -5.26
C PHE A 121 -5.69 -13.50 -4.13
N SER A 122 -6.79 -14.21 -4.41
CA SER A 122 -7.66 -14.75 -3.36
C SER A 122 -6.94 -15.81 -2.53
N GLY A 123 -5.90 -16.44 -3.08
CA GLY A 123 -5.09 -17.48 -2.43
C GLY A 123 -4.00 -16.96 -1.50
N ASN A 124 -3.77 -15.64 -1.40
CA ASN A 124 -2.72 -15.08 -0.55
C ASN A 124 -3.12 -15.13 0.94
N ILE A 125 -3.07 -16.33 1.52
CA ILE A 125 -3.38 -16.58 2.92
C ILE A 125 -2.43 -15.81 3.85
N VAL A 126 -1.15 -15.71 3.50
CA VAL A 126 -0.18 -14.91 4.27
C VAL A 126 -0.64 -13.46 4.36
N GLY A 127 -1.04 -12.87 3.23
CA GLY A 127 -1.62 -11.53 3.19
C GLY A 127 -2.80 -11.36 4.16
N ARG A 128 -3.68 -12.36 4.27
CA ARG A 128 -4.85 -12.34 5.17
C ARG A 128 -4.44 -12.46 6.64
N THR A 129 -3.64 -13.47 6.97
CA THR A 129 -3.23 -13.74 8.35
C THR A 129 -2.31 -12.67 8.90
N THR A 130 -1.47 -12.04 8.08
CA THR A 130 -0.65 -10.89 8.52
C THR A 130 -1.54 -9.70 8.88
N SER A 131 -2.60 -9.41 8.11
CA SER A 131 -3.56 -8.35 8.47
C SER A 131 -4.29 -8.65 9.77
N ASP A 132 -4.73 -9.91 9.99
CA ASP A 132 -5.31 -10.34 11.28
C ASP A 132 -4.31 -10.13 12.43
N GLN A 133 -3.09 -10.68 12.31
CA GLN A 133 -2.03 -10.53 13.32
C GLN A 133 -1.80 -9.07 13.72
N LEU A 134 -1.78 -8.15 12.75
CA LEU A 134 -1.62 -6.72 13.01
C LEU A 134 -2.82 -6.13 13.77
N TYR A 135 -4.05 -6.46 13.39
CA TYR A 135 -5.24 -6.00 14.10
C TYR A 135 -5.35 -6.56 15.52
N GLN A 136 -4.92 -7.79 15.75
CA GLN A 136 -4.88 -8.38 17.10
C GLN A 136 -3.93 -7.63 18.05
N THR A 137 -2.97 -6.84 17.52
CA THR A 137 -2.10 -6.01 18.36
C THR A 137 -2.79 -4.76 18.91
N ILE A 138 -3.92 -4.34 18.34
CA ILE A 138 -4.59 -3.08 18.69
C ILE A 138 -5.03 -3.07 20.15
N ILE A 139 -5.75 -4.11 20.61
CA ILE A 139 -6.29 -4.16 21.99
C ILE A 139 -5.16 -4.22 23.03
N PRO A 140 -4.14 -5.11 22.90
CA PRO A 140 -3.00 -5.11 23.82
C PRO A 140 -2.24 -3.78 23.85
N ASN A 141 -2.05 -3.12 22.69
CA ASN A 141 -1.38 -1.83 22.63
C ASN A 141 -2.21 -0.70 23.24
N ALA A 142 -3.53 -0.68 23.00
CA ALA A 142 -4.44 0.26 23.64
C ALA A 142 -4.37 0.13 25.16
N ALA A 143 -4.49 -1.10 25.69
CA ALA A 143 -4.38 -1.38 27.12
C ALA A 143 -3.02 -0.96 27.69
N LYS A 144 -1.92 -1.27 26.99
CA LYS A 144 -0.55 -0.87 27.38
C LYS A 144 -0.40 0.64 27.58
N TYR A 145 -1.10 1.45 26.78
CA TYR A 145 -1.05 2.91 26.86
C TYR A 145 -2.25 3.53 27.59
N GLY A 146 -3.06 2.73 28.29
CA GLY A 146 -4.17 3.20 29.12
C GLY A 146 -5.37 3.72 28.31
N VAL A 147 -5.53 3.28 27.07
CA VAL A 147 -6.71 3.56 26.24
C VAL A 147 -7.78 2.51 26.55
N ASP A 148 -8.87 2.94 27.19
CA ASP A 148 -10.03 2.11 27.52
C ASP A 148 -11.23 2.58 26.70
N ASP A 149 -11.44 1.92 25.55
CA ASP A 149 -12.59 2.17 24.68
C ASP A 149 -13.41 0.87 24.55
N PRO A 150 -14.66 0.84 25.04
CA PRO A 150 -15.49 -0.36 25.05
C PRO A 150 -15.87 -0.85 23.64
N LEU A 151 -15.69 -0.02 22.59
CA LEU A 151 -15.96 -0.40 21.22
C LEU A 151 -14.79 -1.15 20.56
N LEU A 152 -13.56 -1.01 21.08
CA LEU A 152 -12.36 -1.60 20.46
C LEU A 152 -12.47 -3.10 20.22
N PRO A 153 -12.95 -3.94 21.17
CA PRO A 153 -13.10 -5.37 20.91
C PRO A 153 -14.05 -5.68 19.75
N THR A 154 -15.14 -4.94 19.62
CA THR A 154 -16.11 -5.10 18.53
C THR A 154 -15.49 -4.66 17.21
N VAL A 155 -14.87 -3.48 17.17
CA VAL A 155 -14.23 -2.94 15.95
C VAL A 155 -13.12 -3.86 15.46
N VAL A 156 -12.24 -4.33 16.35
CA VAL A 156 -11.14 -5.24 15.97
C VAL A 156 -11.69 -6.56 15.45
N LYS A 157 -12.73 -7.12 16.08
CA LYS A 157 -13.38 -8.34 15.60
C LYS A 157 -13.95 -8.15 14.19
N ASP A 158 -14.64 -7.04 13.93
CA ASP A 158 -15.24 -6.76 12.63
C ASP A 158 -14.16 -6.53 11.55
N LEU A 159 -13.07 -5.83 11.89
CA LEU A 159 -11.93 -5.63 11.00
C LEU A 159 -11.25 -6.96 10.63
N VAL A 160 -11.04 -7.83 11.62
CA VAL A 160 -10.46 -9.17 11.41
C VAL A 160 -11.37 -10.01 10.51
N ASP A 161 -12.68 -10.03 10.77
CA ASP A 161 -13.64 -10.76 9.95
C ASP A 161 -13.63 -10.28 8.49
N ASP A 162 -13.59 -8.96 8.26
CA ASP A 162 -13.58 -8.38 6.92
C ASP A 162 -12.27 -8.73 6.17
N VAL A 163 -11.08 -8.58 6.78
CA VAL A 163 -9.82 -8.90 6.07
C VAL A 163 -9.61 -10.40 5.84
N MET A 164 -10.17 -11.25 6.70
CA MET A 164 -10.06 -12.70 6.54
C MET A 164 -10.98 -13.24 5.45
N HIS A 165 -12.16 -12.65 5.25
CA HIS A 165 -13.19 -13.23 4.38
C HIS A 165 -13.54 -12.39 3.15
N SER A 166 -13.19 -11.11 3.12
CA SER A 166 -13.57 -10.24 2.02
C SER A 166 -12.87 -10.63 0.72
N GLU A 167 -13.68 -10.59 -0.33
CA GLU A 167 -13.31 -10.82 -1.72
C GLU A 167 -13.75 -9.62 -2.58
N GLU A 168 -13.91 -8.45 -1.95
CA GLU A 168 -14.48 -7.25 -2.58
C GLU A 168 -13.64 -6.77 -3.76
N THR A 169 -12.33 -6.62 -3.57
CA THR A 169 -11.44 -6.11 -4.62
C THR A 169 -10.00 -6.48 -4.38
N LEU A 170 -9.16 -6.26 -5.39
CA LEU A 170 -7.71 -6.39 -5.26
C LEU A 170 -7.16 -5.19 -4.49
N VAL A 171 -6.44 -5.46 -3.41
CA VAL A 171 -5.84 -4.44 -2.51
C VAL A 171 -4.31 -4.62 -2.47
N MET A 172 -3.57 -3.53 -2.32
CA MET A 172 -2.12 -3.56 -2.09
C MET A 172 -1.78 -4.05 -0.67
N ALA A 173 -2.62 -3.71 0.30
CA ALA A 173 -2.66 -4.16 1.70
C ALA A 173 -1.55 -3.70 2.65
N ASP A 174 -0.48 -3.06 2.16
CA ASP A 174 0.58 -2.44 2.99
C ASP A 174 0.93 -1.01 2.48
N LEU A 175 -0.12 -0.20 2.26
CA LEU A 175 -0.01 1.10 1.61
C LEU A 175 0.29 2.23 2.61
N TRP A 176 1.55 2.36 3.02
CA TRP A 176 2.02 3.44 3.89
C TRP A 176 3.26 4.14 3.30
N SER A 177 3.62 5.30 3.84
CA SER A 177 4.66 6.20 3.31
C SER A 177 6.05 5.59 3.22
N GLY A 178 6.35 4.53 3.99
CA GLY A 178 7.59 3.78 3.90
C GLY A 178 7.72 2.95 2.60
N ASN A 179 6.60 2.49 2.05
CA ASN A 179 6.55 1.67 0.83
C ASN A 179 6.35 2.51 -0.45
N ILE A 180 6.53 3.82 -0.36
CA ILE A 180 6.30 4.75 -1.48
C ILE A 180 7.60 5.52 -1.73
N LEU A 181 8.23 5.34 -2.88
CA LEU A 181 9.37 6.15 -3.32
C LEU A 181 8.90 7.34 -4.15
N LEU A 182 9.52 8.50 -3.93
CA LEU A 182 9.31 9.69 -4.75
C LEU A 182 10.55 10.03 -5.55
N GLN A 183 10.34 10.31 -6.84
CA GLN A 183 11.33 10.92 -7.70
C GLN A 183 10.94 12.39 -7.93
N LEU A 184 11.68 13.31 -7.30
CA LEU A 184 11.57 14.74 -7.56
C LEU A 184 12.62 15.17 -8.60
N GLU A 185 12.32 16.21 -9.37
CA GLU A 185 13.28 16.78 -10.32
C GLU A 185 14.50 17.36 -9.59
N GLU A 186 15.70 17.01 -10.05
CA GLU A 186 16.94 17.53 -9.49
C GLU A 186 17.00 19.06 -9.66
N GLY A 187 17.29 19.77 -8.57
CA GLY A 187 17.28 21.23 -8.54
C GLY A 187 15.89 21.88 -8.52
N ASN A 188 14.80 21.09 -8.62
CA ASN A 188 13.43 21.58 -8.54
C ASN A 188 12.54 20.63 -7.71
N PRO A 189 12.64 20.70 -6.36
CA PRO A 189 11.88 19.83 -5.46
C PRO A 189 10.36 20.07 -5.51
N SER A 190 9.90 21.10 -6.23
CA SER A 190 8.48 21.39 -6.48
C SER A 190 7.91 20.64 -7.68
N LYS A 191 8.69 19.79 -8.35
CA LYS A 191 8.23 18.97 -9.47
C LYS A 191 8.41 17.48 -9.17
N LEU A 192 7.29 16.78 -9.02
CA LEU A 192 7.24 15.33 -8.92
C LEU A 192 7.32 14.70 -10.31
N GLN A 193 8.27 13.80 -10.53
CA GLN A 193 8.46 13.07 -11.78
C GLN A 193 7.84 11.68 -11.75
N LYS A 194 8.00 10.94 -10.65
CA LYS A 194 7.53 9.56 -10.52
C LYS A 194 7.21 9.20 -9.07
N ILE A 195 6.25 8.32 -8.88
CA ILE A 195 5.96 7.60 -7.65
C ILE A 195 6.13 6.11 -7.92
N TYR A 196 6.92 5.41 -7.10
CA TYR A 196 6.96 3.95 -7.10
C TYR A 196 6.31 3.41 -5.83
N ILE A 197 5.29 2.57 -6.00
CA ILE A 197 4.71 1.80 -4.89
C ILE A 197 5.42 0.45 -4.83
N LEU A 198 6.01 0.15 -3.69
CA LEU A 198 6.83 -1.03 -3.43
C LEU A 198 6.08 -2.04 -2.54
N ASP A 199 6.72 -3.18 -2.30
CA ASP A 199 6.35 -4.16 -1.27
C ASP A 199 4.93 -4.73 -1.39
N TRP A 200 4.65 -5.35 -2.54
CA TRP A 200 3.33 -5.90 -2.85
C TRP A 200 3.10 -7.32 -2.29
N GLU A 201 3.88 -7.77 -1.31
CA GLU A 201 3.85 -9.16 -0.81
C GLU A 201 2.53 -9.53 -0.11
N LEU A 202 1.81 -8.53 0.40
CA LEU A 202 0.50 -8.71 1.05
C LEU A 202 -0.69 -8.50 0.09
N CYS A 203 -0.42 -8.24 -1.20
CA CYS A 203 -1.44 -8.02 -2.22
C CYS A 203 -2.40 -9.21 -2.29
N LYS A 204 -3.71 -8.94 -2.16
CA LYS A 204 -4.75 -9.96 -2.04
C LYS A 204 -6.11 -9.44 -2.47
N TYR A 205 -7.09 -10.32 -2.58
CA TYR A 205 -8.49 -9.88 -2.50
C TYR A 205 -8.86 -9.55 -1.05
N GLY A 206 -9.48 -8.40 -0.84
CA GLY A 206 -9.83 -7.89 0.48
C GLY A 206 -10.75 -6.68 0.41
N PRO A 207 -11.09 -6.08 1.57
CA PRO A 207 -11.96 -4.92 1.59
C PRO A 207 -11.20 -3.68 1.14
N ALA A 208 -11.82 -2.85 0.30
CA ALA A 208 -11.16 -1.62 -0.18
C ALA A 208 -10.76 -0.69 0.98
N SER A 209 -11.51 -0.72 2.08
CA SER A 209 -11.21 0.04 3.30
C SER A 209 -9.82 -0.26 3.86
N LEU A 210 -9.19 -1.40 3.53
CA LEU A 210 -7.83 -1.74 3.98
C LEU A 210 -6.80 -0.75 3.42
N ASP A 211 -6.72 -0.60 2.09
CA ASP A 211 -5.79 0.33 1.44
C ASP A 211 -6.08 1.79 1.84
N LEU A 212 -7.36 2.15 1.95
CA LEU A 212 -7.75 3.47 2.42
C LEU A 212 -7.31 3.69 3.86
N GLY A 213 -7.55 2.73 4.75
CA GLY A 213 -7.24 2.82 6.17
C GLY A 213 -5.74 3.00 6.42
N TYR A 214 -4.90 2.20 5.75
CA TYR A 214 -3.44 2.32 5.85
C TYR A 214 -2.95 3.71 5.42
N PHE A 215 -3.32 4.15 4.22
CA PHE A 215 -2.79 5.41 3.70
C PHE A 215 -3.38 6.65 4.42
N LEU A 216 -4.68 6.65 4.71
CA LEU A 216 -5.34 7.76 5.41
C LEU A 216 -4.92 7.84 6.88
N GLY A 217 -4.71 6.68 7.52
CA GLY A 217 -4.16 6.58 8.88
C GLY A 217 -2.73 7.12 8.92
N ASP A 218 -1.89 6.75 7.97
CA ASP A 218 -0.53 7.27 7.87
C ASP A 218 -0.51 8.79 7.63
N CYS A 219 -1.37 9.31 6.73
CA CYS A 219 -1.54 10.76 6.56
C CYS A 219 -2.01 11.46 7.84
N TYR A 220 -2.85 10.81 8.65
CA TYR A 220 -3.27 11.34 9.95
C TYR A 220 -2.09 11.39 10.94
N LEU A 221 -1.25 10.36 10.99
CA LEU A 221 -0.04 10.37 11.81
C LEU A 221 0.94 11.47 11.37
N ILE A 222 1.13 11.65 10.06
CA ILE A 222 1.95 12.73 9.49
C ILE A 222 1.39 14.10 9.92
N SER A 223 0.08 14.31 9.78
CA SER A 223 -0.59 15.54 10.20
C SER A 223 -0.39 15.81 11.69
N ARG A 224 -0.51 14.76 12.52
CA ARG A 224 -0.49 14.89 13.98
C ARG A 224 0.90 15.08 14.57
N PHE A 225 1.91 14.47 13.97
CA PHE A 225 3.24 14.32 14.56
C PHE A 225 4.38 14.92 13.74
N GLN A 226 4.17 15.23 12.45
CA GLN A 226 5.22 15.77 11.57
C GLN A 226 4.90 17.19 11.07
N ASP A 227 3.83 17.33 10.29
CA ASP A 227 3.39 18.58 9.69
C ASP A 227 1.88 18.51 9.35
N GLU A 228 1.09 19.31 10.06
CA GLU A 228 -0.38 19.33 9.96
C GLU A 228 -0.85 19.64 8.54
N GLN A 229 -0.21 20.59 7.88
CA GLN A 229 -0.63 21.06 6.56
C GLN A 229 -0.31 20.02 5.49
N VAL A 230 0.88 19.40 5.53
CA VAL A 230 1.29 18.34 4.62
C VAL A 230 0.36 17.12 4.75
N GLY A 231 0.18 16.60 5.96
CA GLY A 231 -0.65 15.42 6.19
C GLY A 231 -2.12 15.64 5.82
N THR A 232 -2.69 16.78 6.22
CA THR A 232 -4.10 17.11 5.91
C THR A 232 -4.31 17.30 4.40
N THR A 233 -3.40 18.02 3.74
CA THR A 233 -3.50 18.28 2.30
C THR A 233 -3.41 16.98 1.49
N MET A 234 -2.47 16.10 1.84
CA MET A 234 -2.30 14.81 1.18
C MET A 234 -3.54 13.92 1.36
N ARG A 235 -4.05 13.84 2.59
CA ARG A 235 -5.26 13.09 2.93
C ARG A 235 -6.48 13.55 2.14
N GLN A 236 -6.70 14.87 2.07
CA GLN A 236 -7.83 15.46 1.33
C GLN A 236 -7.71 15.19 -0.17
N ALA A 237 -6.52 15.38 -0.74
CA ALA A 237 -6.28 15.16 -2.16
C ALA A 237 -6.49 13.69 -2.56
N TYR A 238 -6.03 12.76 -1.72
CA TYR A 238 -6.29 11.33 -1.90
C TYR A 238 -7.78 11.03 -1.94
N LEU A 239 -8.54 11.46 -0.93
CA LEU A 239 -9.99 11.19 -0.86
C LEU A 239 -10.74 11.77 -2.06
N GLN A 240 -10.43 13.00 -2.46
CA GLN A 240 -11.05 13.65 -3.61
C GLN A 240 -10.75 12.93 -4.93
N SER A 241 -9.50 12.49 -5.12
CA SER A 241 -9.09 11.77 -6.33
C SER A 241 -9.69 10.37 -6.39
N TYR A 242 -9.67 9.65 -5.26
CA TYR A 242 -10.28 8.33 -5.15
C TYR A 242 -11.79 8.41 -5.42
N ALA A 243 -12.52 9.31 -4.76
CA ALA A 243 -13.97 9.44 -4.91
C ALA A 243 -14.39 9.79 -6.34
N ARG A 244 -13.58 10.59 -7.06
CA ARG A 244 -13.84 10.95 -8.47
C ARG A 244 -13.61 9.79 -9.44
N THR A 245 -12.68 8.89 -9.09
CA THR A 245 -12.19 7.83 -9.98
C THR A 245 -12.85 6.49 -9.71
N SER A 246 -13.30 6.25 -8.48
CA SER A 246 -13.98 5.01 -8.11
C SER A 246 -15.34 4.90 -8.81
N LYS A 247 -15.61 3.75 -9.41
CA LYS A 247 -16.92 3.45 -10.03
C LYS A 247 -17.96 2.94 -9.02
N HIS A 248 -17.54 2.71 -7.77
CA HIS A 248 -18.34 2.11 -6.73
C HIS A 248 -18.43 3.07 -5.55
N SER A 249 -19.62 3.21 -4.97
CA SER A 249 -19.78 4.03 -3.78
C SER A 249 -19.03 3.38 -2.61
N ILE A 250 -18.08 4.10 -2.04
CA ILE A 250 -17.46 3.71 -0.77
C ILE A 250 -18.53 3.82 0.30
N ASN A 251 -18.71 2.75 1.08
CA ASN A 251 -19.46 2.86 2.32
C ASN A 251 -18.60 3.56 3.36
N TYR A 252 -18.65 4.88 3.41
CA TYR A 252 -17.85 5.70 4.33
C TYR A 252 -18.09 5.35 5.80
N ALA A 253 -19.25 4.77 6.16
CA ALA A 253 -19.52 4.31 7.53
C ALA A 253 -18.63 3.15 8.00
N LYS A 254 -17.86 2.53 7.08
CA LYS A 254 -16.83 1.52 7.39
C LYS A 254 -15.39 2.06 7.40
N VAL A 255 -15.18 3.33 7.02
CA VAL A 255 -13.85 3.92 6.78
C VAL A 255 -13.53 5.04 7.79
N THR A 256 -14.56 5.64 8.39
CA THR A 256 -14.48 6.67 9.45
C THR A 256 -14.82 6.10 10.81
#